data_AF-A0A8J3Y745-F1
#
_entry.id   AF-A0A8J3Y745-F1
#
_cell.length_a   1.000
_cell.length_b   1.000
_cell.length_c   1.000
_cell.angle_alpha   90.00
_cell.angle_beta   90.00
_cell.angle_gamma   90.00
#
_symmetry.space_group_name_H-M   'P 1'
#
loop_
_entity.id
_entity.type
_entity.pdbx_description
1 polymer ?
#
loop_
_entity_poly.entity_id
_entity_poly.type
_entity_poly.pdbx_seq_one_letter_code
_entity_poly.pdbx_strand_id
1 'polypeptide(L)'
;MMGWPFPDDGYPDWARRRLPPADDPDVRLTYRVAQELAADELLRGQRITVEVQQGVVLLTGSVDGERARATAGSAARAVAGVRDVSNALRVPGAGGAAPGTGVPRFEDVVDGLRVAERRRWPRRAAVAVPAAVVWAALCVLMVEFGALGVAVTCVAVAVTATAVAGSRRQRAGGADRR
;
A
#
# COMPACT_ATOMS: atom_id res chain seq x y z
N MET A 1 41.00 21.64 -0.12
CA MET A 1 40.04 21.79 0.99
C MET A 1 38.84 22.57 0.45
N MET A 2 37.77 21.89 0.05
CA MET A 2 36.53 22.55 -0.38
C MET A 2 35.67 22.78 0.87
N GLY A 3 35.50 24.05 1.26
CA GLY A 3 34.64 24.48 2.36
C GLY A 3 33.18 24.36 1.95
N TRP A 4 32.38 23.72 2.79
CA TRP A 4 30.93 23.69 2.67
C TRP A 4 30.36 25.12 2.76
N PRO A 5 29.36 25.49 1.93
CA PRO A 5 28.74 26.83 1.95
C PRO A 5 27.85 27.03 3.19
N PHE A 6 27.83 28.26 3.72
CA PHE A 6 27.10 28.63 4.92
C PHE A 6 25.61 28.95 4.61
N PRO A 7 24.72 28.92 5.62
CA PRO A 7 23.26 29.00 5.45
C PRO A 7 22.69 30.24 4.75
N ASP A 8 23.46 31.32 4.60
CA ASP A 8 23.01 32.58 3.98
C ASP A 8 23.54 32.78 2.55
N ASP A 9 24.42 31.88 2.08
CA ASP A 9 24.97 31.89 0.73
C ASP A 9 23.92 31.30 -0.20
N GLY A 10 23.01 32.14 -0.71
CA GLY A 10 21.86 31.76 -1.53
C GLY A 10 22.09 30.48 -2.36
N TYR A 11 21.56 29.36 -1.85
CA TYR A 11 21.83 28.03 -2.39
C TYR A 11 21.54 28.00 -3.90
N PRO A 12 22.43 27.42 -4.72
CA PRO A 12 22.22 27.31 -6.15
C PRO A 12 20.94 26.52 -6.44
N ASP A 13 20.26 26.90 -7.52
CA ASP A 13 18.94 26.39 -7.91
C ASP A 13 18.85 24.86 -8.01
N TRP A 14 19.96 24.17 -8.33
CA TRP A 14 20.05 22.72 -8.33
C TRP A 14 19.87 22.07 -6.94
N ALA A 15 20.23 22.77 -5.86
CA ALA A 15 20.02 22.31 -4.49
C ALA A 15 18.53 22.45 -4.09
N ARG A 16 17.84 23.48 -4.58
CA ARG A 16 16.38 23.62 -4.44
C ARG A 16 15.61 22.52 -5.18
N ARG A 17 16.14 21.99 -6.29
CA ARG A 17 15.53 20.89 -7.06
C ARG A 17 15.65 19.52 -6.41
N ARG A 18 16.57 19.33 -5.45
CA ARG A 18 16.89 18.02 -4.89
C ARG A 18 16.08 17.68 -3.64
N LEU A 19 15.51 18.68 -2.96
CA LEU A 19 14.47 18.44 -1.98
C LEU A 19 13.15 18.20 -2.73
N PRO A 20 12.45 17.07 -2.48
CA PRO A 20 11.08 16.95 -2.95
C PRO A 20 10.31 18.17 -2.43
N PRO A 21 9.44 18.77 -3.27
CA PRO A 21 8.68 19.95 -2.87
C PRO A 21 7.98 19.66 -1.53
N ALA A 22 8.01 20.61 -0.59
CA ALA A 22 7.39 20.43 0.72
C ALA A 22 5.89 20.08 0.63
N ASP A 23 5.29 20.38 -0.52
CA ASP A 23 3.90 20.17 -0.86
C ASP A 23 3.62 18.75 -1.38
N ASP A 24 4.64 17.89 -1.49
CA ASP A 24 4.50 16.52 -1.96
C ASP A 24 3.60 15.72 -1.00
N PRO A 25 2.49 15.12 -1.49
CA PRO A 25 1.63 14.29 -0.66
C PRO A 25 2.37 13.12 0.01
N ASP A 26 3.42 12.58 -0.64
CA ASP A 26 4.19 11.46 -0.11
C ASP A 26 5.06 11.89 1.08
N VAL A 27 5.58 13.12 1.08
CA VAL A 27 6.34 13.68 2.22
C VAL A 27 5.42 13.85 3.43
N ARG A 28 4.21 14.39 3.23
CA ARG A 28 3.21 14.49 4.30
C ARG A 28 2.77 13.12 4.82
N LEU A 29 2.61 12.14 3.92
CA LEU A 29 2.26 10.77 4.28
C LEU A 29 3.37 10.14 5.12
N THR A 30 4.63 10.32 4.72
CA THR A 30 5.81 9.85 5.44
C THR A 30 5.82 10.37 6.87
N TYR A 31 5.56 11.67 7.05
CA TYR A 31 5.52 12.29 8.37
C TYR A 31 4.41 11.70 9.25
N ARG A 32 3.20 11.53 8.71
CA ARG A 32 2.08 10.90 9.44
C ARG A 32 2.40 9.48 9.86
N VAL A 33 2.95 8.68 8.95
CA VAL A 33 3.38 7.30 9.26
C VAL A 33 4.45 7.30 10.35
N ALA A 34 5.45 8.18 10.25
CA ALA A 34 6.49 8.29 11.26
C ALA A 34 5.94 8.70 12.64
N GLN A 35 4.95 9.60 12.69
CA GLN A 35 4.27 9.96 13.93
C GLN A 35 3.50 8.80 14.55
N GLU A 36 2.71 8.07 13.77
CA GLU A 36 1.97 6.88 14.26
C GLU A 36 2.93 5.81 14.79
N LEU A 37 4.05 5.57 14.10
CA LEU A 37 5.06 4.62 14.56
C LEU A 37 5.78 5.09 15.83
N ALA A 38 6.01 6.41 15.98
CA ALA A 38 6.65 6.97 17.16
C ALA A 38 5.73 7.06 18.39
N ALA A 39 4.41 7.07 18.17
CA ALA A 39 3.39 7.02 19.21
C ALA A 39 3.30 5.65 19.89
N ASP A 40 3.68 4.58 19.18
CA ASP A 40 3.68 3.22 19.72
C ASP A 40 4.93 2.95 20.56
N GLU A 41 4.74 2.61 21.84
CA GLU A 41 5.81 2.32 22.79
C GLU A 41 6.68 1.12 22.35
N LEU A 42 6.11 0.14 21.64
CA LEU A 42 6.82 -1.06 21.20
C LEU A 42 7.81 -0.78 20.04
N LEU A 43 7.56 0.30 19.30
CA LEU A 43 8.34 0.70 18.14
C LEU A 43 9.29 1.85 18.47
N ARG A 44 9.05 2.54 19.57
CA ARG A 44 9.85 3.65 20.07
C ARG A 44 11.26 3.17 20.43
N GLY A 45 12.27 3.72 19.77
CA GLY A 45 13.68 3.34 19.94
C GLY A 45 14.18 2.25 18.99
N GLN A 46 13.31 1.70 18.15
CA GLN A 46 13.70 0.77 17.09
C GLN A 46 14.33 1.52 15.91
N ARG A 47 15.30 0.89 15.23
CA ARG A 47 15.89 1.43 13.99
C ARG A 47 14.99 1.10 12.81
N ILE A 48 13.99 1.95 12.60
CA ILE A 48 13.00 1.86 11.51
C ILE A 48 13.18 3.06 10.58
N THR A 49 13.39 2.78 9.30
CA THR A 49 13.40 3.77 8.22
C THR A 49 12.09 3.65 7.45
N VAL A 50 11.43 4.78 7.24
CA VAL A 50 10.16 4.87 6.50
C VAL A 50 10.41 5.62 5.20
N GLU A 51 10.07 4.99 4.09
CA GLU A 51 10.09 5.63 2.77
C GLU A 51 8.70 5.53 2.15
N VAL A 52 8.25 6.60 1.46
CA VAL A 52 6.97 6.60 0.77
C VAL A 52 7.18 7.00 -0.68
N GLN A 53 6.58 6.24 -1.59
CA GLN A 53 6.61 6.47 -3.02
C GLN A 53 5.20 6.25 -3.58
N GLN A 54 4.57 7.31 -4.07
CA GLN A 54 3.25 7.28 -4.71
C GLN A 54 2.14 6.63 -3.85
N GLY A 55 2.19 6.86 -2.53
CA GLY A 55 1.30 6.24 -1.54
C GLY A 55 1.65 4.80 -1.14
N VAL A 56 2.76 4.23 -1.60
CA VAL A 56 3.29 2.95 -1.13
C VAL A 56 4.33 3.20 -0.05
N VAL A 57 4.12 2.64 1.14
CA VAL A 57 5.03 2.79 2.28
C VAL A 57 5.98 1.59 2.30
N LEU A 58 7.28 1.86 2.39
CA LEU A 58 8.32 0.89 2.61
C LEU A 58 8.89 1.07 4.02
N LEU A 59 8.74 0.03 4.85
CA LEU A 59 9.33 -0.03 6.19
C LEU A 59 10.58 -0.91 6.13
N THR A 60 11.74 -0.34 6.41
CA THR A 60 13.02 -1.05 6.45
C THR A 60 13.70 -0.84 7.79
N GLY A 61 14.62 -1.75 8.14
CA GLY A 61 15.38 -1.65 9.39
C GLY A 61 15.39 -2.93 10.20
N SER A 62 15.60 -2.78 11.51
CA SER A 62 15.67 -3.89 12.46
C SER A 62 14.75 -3.62 13.64
N VAL A 63 14.00 -4.63 14.05
CA VAL A 63 13.11 -4.59 15.23
C VAL A 63 13.36 -5.81 16.08
N ASP A 64 13.22 -5.68 17.40
CA ASP A 64 13.63 -6.73 18.34
C ASP A 64 12.70 -7.95 18.36
N GLY A 65 11.50 -7.87 17.78
CA GLY A 65 10.54 -8.96 17.81
C GLY A 65 9.54 -8.98 16.66
N GLU A 66 9.00 -10.17 16.39
CA GLU A 66 7.97 -10.37 15.35
C GLU A 66 6.67 -9.61 15.67
N ARG A 67 6.36 -9.43 16.96
CA ARG A 67 5.24 -8.58 17.39
C ARG A 67 5.45 -7.13 16.96
N ALA A 68 6.62 -6.56 17.22
CA ALA A 68 6.95 -5.20 16.79
C ALA A 68 6.88 -5.07 15.25
N ARG A 69 7.38 -6.08 14.51
CA ARG A 69 7.25 -6.10 13.05
C ARG A 69 5.77 -6.06 12.61
N ALA A 70 4.92 -6.90 13.20
CA ALA A 70 3.51 -6.98 12.85
C ALA A 70 2.80 -5.65 13.15
N THR A 71 3.04 -5.09 14.34
CA THR A 71 2.45 -3.83 14.79
C THR A 71 2.86 -2.66 13.90
N ALA A 72 4.14 -2.55 13.51
CA ALA A 72 4.60 -1.52 12.58
C ALA A 72 3.86 -1.59 11.24
N GLY A 73 3.64 -2.81 10.73
CA GLY A 73 2.91 -3.02 9.48
C GLY A 73 1.41 -2.72 9.57
N SER A 74 0.78 -2.88 10.73
CA SER A 74 -0.62 -2.49 10.94
C SER A 74 -0.77 -0.98 11.17
N ALA A 75 0.12 -0.37 11.96
CA ALA A 75 0.12 1.05 12.23
C ALA A 75 0.31 1.86 10.94
N ALA A 76 1.28 1.49 10.10
CA ALA A 76 1.48 2.13 8.81
C ALA A 76 0.27 1.98 7.87
N ARG A 77 -0.48 0.88 7.93
CA ARG A 77 -1.70 0.67 7.14
C ARG A 77 -2.90 1.46 7.63
N ALA A 78 -2.94 1.80 8.91
CA ALA A 78 -4.04 2.56 9.49
C ALA A 78 -4.02 4.05 9.05
N VAL A 79 -2.88 4.54 8.57
CA VAL A 79 -2.71 5.93 8.13
C VAL A 79 -3.53 6.21 6.87
N ALA A 80 -4.41 7.21 6.94
CA ALA A 80 -5.23 7.63 5.82
C ALA A 80 -4.37 8.15 4.64
N GLY A 81 -4.56 7.55 3.46
CA GLY A 81 -3.83 7.89 2.24
C GLY A 81 -2.79 6.84 1.82
N VAL A 82 -2.50 5.86 2.68
CA VAL A 82 -1.63 4.73 2.36
C VAL A 82 -2.36 3.75 1.44
N ARG A 83 -1.77 3.48 0.27
CA ARG A 83 -2.29 2.53 -0.72
C ARG A 83 -1.81 1.12 -0.45
N ASP A 84 -0.54 0.98 -0.10
CA ASP A 84 0.08 -0.30 0.19
C ASP A 84 1.25 -0.16 1.18
N VAL A 85 1.59 -1.24 1.88
CA VAL A 85 2.68 -1.26 2.86
C VAL A 85 3.55 -2.49 2.65
N SER A 86 4.80 -2.24 2.28
CA SER A 86 5.88 -3.23 2.22
C SER A 86 6.64 -3.24 3.54
N ASN A 87 6.55 -4.33 4.28
CA ASN A 87 7.25 -4.49 5.56
C ASN A 87 8.48 -5.37 5.39
N ALA A 88 9.64 -4.74 5.29
CA ALA A 88 10.96 -5.35 5.13
C ALA A 88 11.80 -5.27 6.43
N LEU A 89 11.15 -5.22 7.60
CA LEU A 89 11.85 -5.19 8.89
C LEU A 89 12.43 -6.56 9.23
N ARG A 90 13.71 -6.56 9.66
CA ARG A 90 14.42 -7.76 10.12
C ARG A 90 14.23 -7.95 11.63
N VAL A 91 13.96 -9.19 12.03
CA VAL A 91 13.90 -9.61 13.43
C VAL A 91 15.12 -10.48 13.73
N PRO A 92 16.03 -10.07 14.63
CA PRO A 92 17.16 -10.88 15.05
C PRO A 92 16.64 -12.04 15.92
N GLY A 93 16.31 -13.16 15.28
CA GLY A 93 15.84 -14.35 15.99
C GLY A 93 14.96 -15.31 15.18
N ALA A 94 14.52 -14.93 13.98
CA ALA A 94 13.65 -15.79 13.15
C ALA A 94 14.40 -16.84 12.29
N GLY A 95 15.73 -16.93 12.39
CA GLY A 95 16.54 -17.91 11.66
C GLY A 95 17.64 -18.44 12.57
N GLY A 96 17.51 -19.69 13.00
CA GLY A 96 18.52 -20.36 13.81
C GLY A 96 19.81 -20.68 13.05
N ALA A 97 20.81 -21.03 13.86
CA ALA A 97 22.03 -21.77 13.55
C ALA A 97 23.28 -21.00 13.07
N ALA A 98 24.14 -20.72 14.07
CA ALA A 98 25.60 -20.80 14.13
C ALA A 98 26.50 -20.19 13.03
N PRO A 99 27.55 -19.43 13.43
CA PRO A 99 28.45 -18.73 12.53
C PRO A 99 29.55 -19.66 12.00
N GLY A 100 29.63 -19.80 10.67
CA GLY A 100 30.77 -20.44 10.01
C GLY A 100 30.86 -19.97 8.58
N THR A 101 31.85 -19.11 8.30
CA THR A 101 32.23 -18.57 6.98
C THR A 101 31.15 -17.73 6.27
N GLY A 102 31.27 -16.42 6.44
CA GLY A 102 30.43 -15.43 5.77
C GLY A 102 30.61 -15.42 4.26
N VAL A 103 29.72 -16.11 3.56
CA VAL A 103 28.92 -15.61 2.42
C VAL A 103 27.63 -16.43 2.49
N PRO A 104 26.44 -15.82 2.62
CA PRO A 104 25.19 -16.58 2.51
C PRO A 104 25.21 -17.31 1.18
N ARG A 105 25.06 -18.64 1.21
CA ARG A 105 25.09 -19.45 -0.01
C ARG A 105 23.91 -19.01 -0.86
N PHE A 106 24.10 -18.93 -2.18
CA PHE A 106 23.05 -18.45 -3.08
C PHE A 106 21.73 -19.22 -2.87
N GLU A 107 21.81 -20.53 -2.61
CA GLU A 107 20.66 -21.37 -2.29
C GLU A 107 19.90 -20.91 -1.03
N ASP A 108 20.59 -20.45 0.01
CA ASP A 108 19.97 -19.93 1.24
C ASP A 108 19.22 -18.61 0.97
N VAL A 109 19.78 -17.76 0.10
CA VAL A 109 19.14 -16.52 -0.33
C VAL A 109 17.90 -16.82 -1.17
N VAL A 110 17.99 -17.78 -2.10
CA VAL A 110 16.88 -18.19 -2.96
C VAL A 110 15.76 -18.84 -2.15
N ASP A 111 16.09 -19.68 -1.18
CA ASP A 111 15.08 -20.30 -0.32
C ASP A 111 14.44 -19.27 0.61
N GLY A 112 15.20 -18.29 1.09
CA GLY A 112 14.66 -17.11 1.78
C GLY A 112 13.68 -16.31 0.91
N LEU A 113 13.99 -16.12 -0.38
CA LEU A 113 13.10 -15.46 -1.33
C LEU A 113 11.85 -16.29 -1.64
N ARG A 114 11.95 -17.62 -1.79
CA ARG A 114 10.78 -18.49 -2.04
C ARG A 114 9.79 -18.51 -0.88
N VAL A 115 10.27 -18.40 0.36
CA VAL A 115 9.42 -18.25 1.55
C VAL A 115 8.77 -16.86 1.59
N ALA A 116 9.50 -15.82 1.19
CA ALA A 116 8.96 -14.46 1.07
C ALA A 116 7.89 -14.34 -0.04
N GLU A 117 8.10 -15.00 -1.19
CA GLU A 117 7.18 -15.05 -2.33
C GLU A 117 5.84 -15.73 -1.96
N ARG A 118 5.87 -16.71 -1.04
CA ARG A 118 4.64 -17.35 -0.52
C ARG A 118 3.78 -16.42 0.36
N ARG A 119 4.32 -15.30 0.86
CA ARG A 119 3.52 -14.19 1.39
C ARG A 119 3.09 -13.32 0.20
N ARG A 120 2.15 -13.87 -0.57
CA ARG A 120 1.45 -13.23 -1.70
C ARG A 120 1.35 -11.72 -1.46
N TRP A 121 2.09 -10.94 -2.25
CA TRP A 121 1.71 -9.57 -2.51
C TRP A 121 0.24 -9.59 -2.97
N PRO A 122 -0.70 -8.90 -2.31
CA PRO A 122 -2.07 -8.82 -2.77
C PRO A 122 -2.09 -7.95 -4.04
N ARG A 123 -1.69 -8.54 -5.17
CA ARG A 123 -1.98 -8.00 -6.48
C ARG A 123 -3.51 -7.98 -6.57
N ARG A 124 -4.08 -6.77 -6.51
CA ARG A 124 -5.51 -6.48 -6.63
C ARG A 124 -6.28 -6.73 -5.33
N ALA A 125 -6.14 -5.82 -4.37
CA ALA A 125 -7.35 -5.28 -3.77
C ALA A 125 -8.08 -4.54 -4.90
N ALA A 126 -8.84 -5.29 -5.71
CA ALA A 126 -9.86 -4.70 -6.54
C ALA A 126 -10.68 -3.84 -5.58
N VAL A 127 -10.64 -2.53 -5.76
CA VAL A 127 -11.64 -1.65 -5.18
C VAL A 127 -12.93 -2.08 -5.87
N ALA A 128 -13.59 -3.09 -5.30
CA ALA A 128 -14.99 -3.33 -5.54
C ALA A 128 -15.64 -2.06 -5.00
N VAL A 129 -15.85 -1.08 -5.87
CA VAL A 129 -16.70 0.07 -5.55
C VAL A 129 -18.01 -0.58 -5.13
N PRO A 130 -18.37 -0.53 -3.84
CA PRO A 130 -19.54 -1.24 -3.38
C PRO A 130 -20.70 -0.71 -4.20
N ALA A 131 -21.58 -1.59 -4.68
CA ALA A 131 -22.71 -1.18 -5.49
C ALA A 131 -23.47 0.01 -4.87
N ALA A 132 -23.48 0.10 -3.53
CA ALA A 132 -23.99 1.23 -2.77
C ALA A 132 -23.40 2.61 -3.17
N VAL A 133 -22.10 2.72 -3.47
CA VAL A 133 -21.47 4.00 -3.89
C VAL A 133 -21.86 4.36 -5.32
N VAL A 134 -21.96 3.37 -6.21
CA VAL A 134 -22.47 3.59 -7.58
C VAL A 134 -23.93 4.03 -7.53
N TRP A 135 -24.75 3.37 -6.70
CA TRP A 135 -26.16 3.71 -6.51
C TRP A 135 -26.36 5.07 -5.84
N ALA A 136 -25.53 5.43 -4.86
CA ALA A 136 -25.58 6.75 -4.22
C ALA A 136 -25.22 7.86 -5.21
N ALA A 137 -24.16 7.69 -6.01
CA ALA A 137 -23.78 8.64 -7.05
C ALA A 137 -24.88 8.80 -8.13
N LEU A 138 -25.55 7.71 -8.48
CA LEU A 138 -26.67 7.73 -9.42
C LEU A 138 -27.91 8.45 -8.86
N CYS A 139 -28.21 8.26 -7.56
CA CYS A 139 -29.30 8.96 -6.88
C CYS A 139 -29.07 10.47 -6.81
N VAL A 140 -27.84 10.90 -6.53
CA VAL A 140 -27.48 12.33 -6.50
C VAL A 140 -27.66 12.96 -7.88
N LEU A 141 -27.23 12.28 -8.95
CA LEU A 141 -27.43 12.74 -10.33
C LEU A 141 -28.93 12.77 -10.72
N MET A 142 -29.76 11.88 -10.20
CA MET A 142 -31.21 11.87 -10.47
C MET A 142 -31.94 13.09 -9.89
N VAL A 143 -31.50 13.60 -8.73
CA VAL A 143 -32.12 14.77 -8.10
C VAL A 143 -31.83 16.06 -8.86
N GLU A 144 -30.67 16.16 -9.52
CA GLU A 144 -30.29 17.35 -10.31
C GLU A 144 -30.99 17.43 -11.68
N PHE A 145 -31.30 16.32 -12.34
CA PHE A 145 -31.68 16.32 -13.77
C PHE A 145 -33.17 16.18 -14.08
N GLY A 146 -34.06 16.09 -13.09
CA GLY A 146 -35.51 16.09 -13.30
C GLY A 146 -36.01 14.98 -14.25
N ALA A 147 -37.00 15.28 -15.11
CA ALA A 147 -37.77 14.28 -15.89
C ALA A 147 -36.93 13.43 -16.88
N LEU A 148 -35.69 13.83 -17.20
CA LEU A 148 -34.77 13.03 -18.02
C LEU A 148 -34.11 11.87 -17.25
N GLY A 149 -34.18 11.88 -15.91
CA GLY A 149 -33.60 10.84 -15.05
C GLY A 149 -34.23 9.46 -15.22
N VAL A 150 -35.54 9.40 -15.46
CA VAL A 150 -36.32 8.14 -15.49
C VAL A 150 -35.89 7.22 -16.65
N ALA A 151 -35.65 7.79 -17.83
CA ALA A 151 -35.21 7.02 -19.00
C ALA A 151 -33.83 6.39 -18.77
N VAL A 152 -32.93 7.12 -18.10
CA VAL A 152 -31.58 6.63 -17.78
C VAL A 152 -31.63 5.53 -16.72
N THR A 153 -32.52 5.62 -15.73
CA THR A 153 -32.71 4.55 -14.74
C THR A 153 -33.20 3.26 -15.40
N CYS A 154 -34.15 3.34 -16.33
CA CYS A 154 -34.63 2.17 -17.07
C CYS A 154 -33.51 1.48 -17.86
N VAL A 155 -32.65 2.25 -18.53
CA VAL A 155 -31.50 1.70 -19.27
C VAL A 155 -30.48 1.05 -18.33
N ALA A 156 -30.18 1.68 -17.18
CA ALA A 156 -29.28 1.13 -16.18
C ALA A 156 -29.79 -0.18 -15.56
N VAL A 157 -31.09 -0.27 -15.28
CA VAL A 157 -31.74 -1.51 -14.80
C VAL A 157 -31.69 -2.60 -15.87
N ALA A 158 -31.90 -2.26 -17.14
CA ALA A 158 -31.81 -3.24 -18.24
C ALA A 158 -30.38 -3.80 -18.43
N VAL A 159 -29.35 -2.94 -18.30
CA VAL A 159 -27.94 -3.35 -18.41
C VAL A 159 -27.51 -4.23 -17.23
N THR A 160 -27.95 -3.91 -16.01
CA THR A 160 -27.64 -4.74 -14.84
C THR A 160 -28.37 -6.08 -14.87
N ALA A 161 -29.62 -6.12 -15.34
CA ALA A 161 -30.37 -7.36 -15.52
C ALA A 161 -29.72 -8.29 -16.55
N THR A 162 -29.22 -7.76 -17.67
CA THR A 162 -28.52 -8.57 -18.68
C THR A 162 -27.17 -9.08 -18.20
N ALA A 163 -26.42 -8.27 -17.43
CA ALA A 163 -25.18 -8.70 -16.79
C ALA A 163 -25.40 -9.83 -15.76
N VAL A 164 -26.46 -9.75 -14.95
CA VAL A 164 -26.80 -10.79 -13.97
C VAL A 164 -27.28 -12.07 -14.66
N ALA A 165 -28.08 -11.96 -15.73
CA ALA A 165 -28.55 -13.12 -16.49
C ALA A 165 -27.41 -13.86 -17.22
N GLY A 166 -26.42 -13.12 -17.73
CA GLY A 166 -25.22 -13.71 -18.36
C GLY A 166 -24.41 -14.58 -17.40
N SER A 167 -24.35 -14.22 -16.12
CA SER A 167 -23.60 -14.97 -15.09
C SER A 167 -24.22 -16.35 -14.77
N ARG A 168 -25.55 -16.49 -14.90
CA ARG A 168 -26.25 -17.76 -14.67
C ARG A 168 -26.07 -18.76 -15.83
N ARG A 169 -25.94 -18.28 -17.08
CA ARG A 169 -25.69 -19.16 -18.25
C ARG A 169 -24.31 -19.80 -18.25
N GLN A 170 -23.29 -19.12 -17.72
CA GLN A 170 -21.92 -19.66 -17.66
C GLN A 170 -21.77 -20.81 -16.66
N ARG A 171 -22.57 -20.85 -15.59
CA ARG A 171 -22.56 -21.97 -14.63
C ARG A 171 -23.23 -23.24 -15.15
N ALA A 172 -24.19 -23.11 -16.08
CA ALA A 172 -24.89 -24.26 -16.66
C ALA A 172 -24.07 -24.98 -17.75
N GLY A 173 -23.23 -24.24 -18.50
CA GLY A 173 -22.41 -24.83 -19.58
C GLY A 173 -21.14 -25.57 -19.11
N GLY A 174 -20.78 -25.48 -17.83
CA GLY A 174 -19.58 -26.12 -17.27
C GLY A 174 -19.79 -27.53 -16.72
N ALA A 175 -21.04 -27.99 -16.61
CA ALA A 175 -21.37 -29.29 -16.01
C ALA A 175 -21.41 -30.45 -17.02
N ASP A 176 -21.38 -30.17 -18.33
CA ASP A 176 -21.58 -31.16 -19.41
C ASP A 176 -20.27 -31.58 -20.11
N ARG A 177 -19.12 -31.37 -19.47
CA ARG A 177 -17.80 -31.77 -19.99
C ARG A 177 -17.00 -32.57 -18.95
N ARG A 178 -17.58 -33.64 -18.42
CA ARG A 178 -16.86 -34.69 -17.70
C ARG A 178 -17.35 -36.06 -18.10
#